data_AF-A0A5P0ZKH5-F1
#
_entry.id   AF-A0A5P0ZKH5-F1
#
_cell.length_a   1.000
_cell.length_b   1.000
_cell.length_c   1.000
_cell.angle_alpha   90.00
_cell.angle_beta   90.00
_cell.angle_gamma   90.00
#
_symmetry.space_group_name_H-M   'P 1'
#
loop_
_entity.id
_entity.type
_entity.pdbx_description
1 polymer ?
#
loop_
_entity_poly.entity_id
_entity_poly.type
_entity_poly.pdbx_seq_one_letter_code
_entity_poly.pdbx_strand_id
1 'polypeptide(L)'
;MTKKKKIIIFLSILIVTICIVGVTFGIETFFKDREQQEEQLHKQNEMNIVVDIAKRYKGIKSVKFTYVEPSKVIGGYTYSFYVNDESPNKNGDSLWSYSLLDDKSIGGSSYPRSGEYAFKKDDTPSDLTRERALRKADISNIKINYRIKADK
;
A
#
# COMPACT_ATOMS: atom_id res chain seq x y z
N MET A 1 -17.18 60.14 0.45
CA MET A 1 -17.57 58.76 0.06
C MET A 1 -19.01 58.52 0.48
N THR A 2 -19.92 58.21 -0.46
CA THR A 2 -21.37 58.13 -0.20
C THR A 2 -21.78 56.79 0.44
N LYS A 3 -22.87 56.76 1.23
CA LYS A 3 -23.41 55.54 1.87
C LYS A 3 -23.58 54.37 0.88
N LYS A 4 -24.05 54.66 -0.35
CA LYS A 4 -24.19 53.67 -1.44
C LYS A 4 -22.84 53.04 -1.84
N LYS A 5 -21.76 53.82 -1.94
CA LYS A 5 -20.42 53.28 -2.25
C LYS A 5 -19.87 52.38 -1.14
N LYS A 6 -20.13 52.70 0.13
CA LYS A 6 -19.75 51.84 1.27
C LYS A 6 -20.47 50.49 1.26
N ILE A 7 -21.79 50.50 0.98
CA ILE A 7 -22.60 49.27 0.89
C ILE A 7 -22.11 48.37 -0.24
N ILE A 8 -21.83 48.94 -1.43
CA ILE A 8 -21.33 48.17 -2.57
C ILE A 8 -20.00 47.49 -2.22
N ILE A 9 -19.04 48.23 -1.67
CA ILE A 9 -17.73 47.67 -1.28
C ILE A 9 -17.89 46.56 -0.24
N PHE A 10 -18.77 46.75 0.73
CA PHE A 10 -19.02 45.72 1.75
C PHE A 10 -19.64 44.45 1.15
N LEU A 11 -20.56 44.58 0.20
CA LEU A 11 -21.12 43.45 -0.55
C LEU A 11 -20.06 42.75 -1.39
N SER A 12 -19.19 43.50 -2.07
CA SER A 12 -18.07 42.96 -2.84
C SER A 12 -17.16 42.09 -1.97
N ILE A 13 -16.77 42.61 -0.79
CA ILE A 13 -15.92 41.89 0.15
C ILE A 13 -16.62 40.62 0.63
N LEU A 14 -17.91 40.69 1.01
CA LEU A 14 -18.67 39.54 1.47
C LEU A 14 -18.71 38.42 0.42
N ILE A 15 -19.00 38.76 -0.84
CA ILE A 15 -19.04 37.79 -1.95
C ILE A 15 -17.67 37.14 -2.16
N VAL A 16 -16.59 37.93 -2.18
CA VAL A 16 -15.23 37.41 -2.33
C VAL A 16 -14.90 36.44 -1.19
N THR A 17 -15.29 36.78 0.04
CA THR A 17 -15.05 35.92 1.21
C THR A 17 -15.77 34.58 1.08
N ILE A 18 -17.04 34.58 0.65
CA ILE A 18 -17.83 33.36 0.44
C ILE A 18 -17.19 32.49 -0.67
N CYS A 19 -16.76 33.11 -1.78
CA CYS A 19 -16.11 32.40 -2.87
C CYS A 19 -14.80 31.72 -2.42
N ILE A 20 -13.97 32.43 -1.65
CA ILE A 20 -12.70 31.88 -1.13
C ILE A 20 -12.99 30.67 -0.24
N VAL A 21 -13.93 30.79 0.71
CA VAL A 21 -14.29 29.70 1.63
C VAL A 21 -14.83 28.48 0.88
N GLY A 22 -15.67 28.69 -0.14
CA GLY A 22 -16.21 27.60 -0.96
C GLY A 22 -15.13 26.86 -1.75
N VAL A 23 -14.18 27.60 -2.34
CA VAL A 23 -13.07 27.01 -3.09
C VAL A 23 -12.12 26.25 -2.16
N THR A 24 -11.73 26.83 -1.02
CA THR A 24 -10.82 26.16 -0.07
C THR A 24 -11.45 24.88 0.47
N PHE A 25 -12.74 24.92 0.82
CA PHE A 25 -13.46 23.73 1.31
C PHE A 25 -13.59 22.64 0.25
N GLY A 26 -13.91 23.01 -1.00
CA GLY A 26 -13.98 22.07 -2.13
C GLY A 26 -12.63 21.39 -2.43
N ILE A 27 -11.53 22.14 -2.32
CA ILE A 27 -10.19 21.60 -2.50
C ILE A 27 -9.83 20.62 -1.38
N GLU A 28 -10.05 20.99 -0.11
CA GLU A 28 -9.75 20.12 1.03
C GLU A 28 -10.53 18.80 0.98
N THR A 29 -11.83 18.86 0.67
CA THR A 29 -12.67 17.67 0.53
C THR A 29 -12.21 16.77 -0.60
N PHE A 30 -11.88 17.34 -1.76
CA PHE A 30 -11.36 16.59 -2.90
C PHE A 30 -10.04 15.86 -2.60
N PHE A 31 -9.10 16.50 -1.90
CA PHE A 31 -7.86 15.86 -1.49
C PHE A 31 -8.09 14.74 -0.48
N LYS A 32 -8.99 14.95 0.48
CA LYS A 32 -9.34 13.94 1.48
C LYS A 32 -9.94 12.68 0.83
N ASP A 33 -10.84 12.86 -0.14
CA ASP A 33 -11.44 11.74 -0.88
C ASP A 33 -10.39 10.96 -1.68
N ARG A 34 -9.44 11.66 -2.33
CA ARG A 34 -8.32 11.00 -3.02
C ARG A 34 -7.44 10.19 -2.07
N GLU A 35 -7.06 10.77 -0.94
CA GLU A 35 -6.24 10.06 0.06
C GLU A 35 -6.97 8.80 0.58
N GLN A 36 -8.29 8.88 0.78
CA GLN A 36 -9.10 7.71 1.17
C GLN A 36 -9.17 6.64 0.08
N GLN A 37 -9.35 7.03 -1.18
CA GLN A 37 -9.39 6.09 -2.31
C GLN A 37 -8.05 5.39 -2.50
N GLU A 38 -6.94 6.14 -2.43
CA GLU A 38 -5.60 5.59 -2.52
C GLU A 38 -5.34 4.59 -1.38
N GLU A 39 -5.69 4.94 -0.14
CA GLU A 39 -5.54 4.03 0.99
C GLU A 39 -6.37 2.76 0.85
N GLN A 40 -7.60 2.84 0.32
CA GLN A 40 -8.42 1.66 0.03
C GLN A 40 -7.79 0.77 -1.05
N LEU A 41 -7.23 1.37 -2.10
CA LEU A 41 -6.51 0.66 -3.16
C LEU A 41 -5.34 -0.13 -2.58
N HIS A 42 -4.54 0.50 -1.71
CA HIS A 42 -3.39 -0.16 -1.11
C HIS A 42 -3.79 -1.28 -0.15
N LYS A 43 -4.82 -1.10 0.67
CA LYS A 43 -5.36 -2.19 1.50
C LYS A 43 -5.81 -3.39 0.67
N GLN A 44 -6.44 -3.14 -0.48
CA GLN A 44 -6.84 -4.20 -1.40
C GLN A 44 -5.62 -4.92 -1.99
N ASN A 45 -4.61 -4.17 -2.40
CA ASN A 45 -3.37 -4.69 -2.95
C ASN A 45 -2.57 -5.52 -1.94
N GLU A 46 -2.43 -5.02 -0.71
CA GLU A 46 -1.81 -5.73 0.41
C GLU A 46 -2.55 -7.05 0.71
N MET A 47 -3.88 -7.05 0.68
CA MET A 47 -4.67 -8.27 0.82
C MET A 47 -4.41 -9.27 -0.33
N ASN A 48 -4.35 -8.80 -1.58
CA ASN A 48 -4.05 -9.65 -2.73
C ASN A 48 -2.67 -10.33 -2.60
N ILE A 49 -1.67 -9.59 -2.10
CA ILE A 49 -0.33 -10.12 -1.82
C ILE A 49 -0.38 -11.18 -0.74
N VAL A 50 -1.06 -10.90 0.39
CA VAL A 50 -1.22 -11.88 1.49
C VAL A 50 -1.90 -13.16 1.00
N VAL A 51 -2.93 -13.05 0.16
CA VAL A 51 -3.62 -14.20 -0.43
C VAL A 51 -2.69 -15.02 -1.31
N ASP A 52 -1.87 -14.40 -2.16
CA ASP A 52 -0.92 -15.13 -3.01
C ASP A 52 0.15 -15.85 -2.17
N ILE A 53 0.72 -15.17 -1.18
CA ILE A 53 1.72 -15.76 -0.28
C ILE A 53 1.11 -16.95 0.47
N ALA A 54 -0.09 -16.82 1.04
CA ALA A 54 -0.75 -17.89 1.77
C ALA A 54 -1.09 -19.11 0.88
N LYS A 55 -1.27 -18.92 -0.43
CA LYS A 55 -1.44 -20.03 -1.39
C LYS A 55 -0.13 -20.77 -1.66
N ARG A 56 1.01 -20.07 -1.64
CA ARG A 56 2.34 -20.61 -1.98
C ARG A 56 3.10 -21.14 -0.75
N TYR A 57 2.88 -20.53 0.41
CA TYR A 57 3.62 -20.78 1.66
C TYR A 57 2.64 -21.03 2.81
N LYS A 58 2.76 -22.19 3.47
CA LYS A 58 2.17 -22.46 4.80
C LYS A 58 3.14 -22.01 5.92
N GLY A 59 2.55 -21.78 7.09
CA GLY A 59 3.28 -21.35 8.28
C GLY A 59 3.42 -19.83 8.38
N ILE A 60 2.91 -19.07 7.40
CA ILE A 60 2.81 -17.62 7.47
C ILE A 60 1.68 -17.28 8.46
N LYS A 61 2.05 -16.64 9.56
CA LYS A 61 1.18 -16.21 10.66
C LYS A 61 0.99 -14.70 10.70
N SER A 62 2.00 -13.94 10.27
CA SER A 62 1.93 -12.49 10.20
C SER A 62 2.62 -11.97 8.93
N VAL A 63 2.10 -10.85 8.41
CA VAL A 63 2.70 -10.07 7.32
C VAL A 63 2.75 -8.62 7.76
N LYS A 64 3.91 -7.99 7.64
CA LYS A 64 4.14 -6.60 8.00
C LYS A 64 4.68 -5.83 6.81
N PHE A 65 3.82 -5.02 6.19
CA PHE A 65 4.22 -4.13 5.11
C PHE A 65 5.06 -2.98 5.66
N THR A 66 6.19 -2.73 5.03
CA THR A 66 7.16 -1.72 5.48
C THR A 66 7.38 -0.62 4.46
N TYR A 67 7.16 -0.90 3.18
CA TYR A 67 7.36 0.08 2.14
C TYR A 67 6.47 -0.19 0.93
N VAL A 68 6.11 0.88 0.24
CA VAL A 68 5.36 0.87 -1.01
C VAL A 68 5.86 2.01 -1.89
N GLU A 69 6.14 1.71 -3.15
CA GLU A 69 6.50 2.71 -4.14
C GLU A 69 5.77 2.48 -5.45
N PRO A 70 5.48 3.53 -6.23
CA PRO A 70 5.05 3.37 -7.61
C PRO A 70 6.12 2.62 -8.40
N SER A 71 5.70 1.64 -9.18
CA SER A 71 6.62 0.91 -10.06
C SER A 71 7.10 1.85 -11.18
N LYS A 72 8.43 1.96 -11.33
CA LYS A 72 9.07 2.90 -12.27
C LYS A 72 9.00 2.47 -13.75
N VAL A 73 8.69 1.20 -14.02
CA VAL A 73 8.88 0.58 -15.35
C VAL A 73 7.58 0.09 -15.96
N ILE A 74 6.69 -0.44 -15.13
CA ILE A 74 5.43 -1.07 -15.53
C ILE A 74 4.43 -0.49 -14.54
N GLY A 75 3.43 0.28 -14.98
CA GLY A 75 2.52 0.98 -14.06
C GLY A 75 2.01 0.07 -12.94
N GLY A 76 1.82 0.65 -11.74
CA GLY A 76 1.40 -0.06 -10.54
C GLY A 76 2.30 0.26 -9.34
N TYR A 77 2.47 -0.71 -8.44
CA TYR A 77 3.17 -0.51 -7.16
C TYR A 77 4.05 -1.69 -6.78
N THR A 78 5.21 -1.39 -6.21
CA THR A 78 6.07 -2.37 -5.52
C THR A 78 5.84 -2.27 -4.02
N TYR A 79 5.63 -3.42 -3.37
CA TYR A 79 5.45 -3.54 -1.93
C TYR A 79 6.60 -4.34 -1.36
N SER A 80 7.08 -3.90 -0.19
CA SER A 80 8.09 -4.62 0.57
C SER A 80 7.57 -4.92 1.97
N PHE A 81 7.82 -6.13 2.45
CA PHE A 81 7.25 -6.61 3.71
C PHE A 81 8.10 -7.70 4.36
N TYR A 82 7.85 -7.93 5.65
CA TYR A 82 8.36 -9.07 6.41
C TYR A 82 7.24 -10.02 6.76
N VAL A 83 7.56 -11.29 6.99
CA VAL A 83 6.62 -12.32 7.42
C VAL A 83 7.00 -12.84 8.80
N ASN A 84 6.05 -13.37 9.56
CA ASN A 84 6.26 -14.00 10.88
C ASN A 84 7.04 -13.12 11.87
N ASP A 85 6.85 -11.80 11.78
CA ASP A 85 7.57 -10.80 12.60
C ASP A 85 9.11 -10.93 12.49
N GLU A 86 9.60 -11.44 11.36
CA GLU A 86 11.02 -11.43 11.03
C GLU A 86 11.56 -10.00 11.10
N SER A 87 12.72 -9.86 11.75
CA SER A 87 13.38 -8.57 11.90
C SER A 87 14.28 -8.27 10.69
N PRO A 88 14.43 -6.99 10.32
CA PRO A 88 15.43 -6.59 9.33
C PRO A 88 16.82 -7.01 9.84
N ASN A 89 17.56 -7.76 9.04
CA ASN A 89 19.00 -7.90 9.28
C ASN A 89 19.73 -6.65 8.71
N LYS A 90 21.02 -6.48 9.02
CA LYS A 90 21.80 -5.30 8.57
C LYS A 90 21.84 -5.10 7.05
N ASN A 91 21.52 -6.14 6.28
CA ASN A 91 21.57 -6.15 4.82
C ASN A 91 20.17 -6.14 4.17
N GLY A 92 19.09 -6.19 4.97
CA GLY A 92 17.71 -6.31 4.47
C GLY A 92 17.38 -7.66 3.82
N ASP A 93 18.16 -8.71 4.07
CA ASP A 93 18.02 -9.99 3.34
C ASP A 93 16.75 -10.77 3.70
N SER A 94 16.05 -10.45 4.79
CA SER A 94 14.75 -11.03 5.15
C SER A 94 13.56 -10.35 4.47
N LEU A 95 13.80 -9.30 3.67
CA LEU A 95 12.77 -8.51 3.04
C LEU A 95 12.19 -9.22 1.80
N TRP A 96 10.88 -9.30 1.75
CA TRP A 96 10.14 -9.74 0.56
C TRP A 96 9.80 -8.53 -0.31
N SER A 97 9.67 -8.76 -1.62
CA SER A 97 9.16 -7.74 -2.53
C SER A 97 8.15 -8.32 -3.51
N TYR A 98 7.05 -7.60 -3.73
CA TYR A 98 6.00 -7.93 -4.69
C TYR A 98 5.72 -6.71 -5.56
N SER A 99 5.73 -6.89 -6.88
CA SER A 99 5.31 -5.88 -7.84
C SER A 99 3.91 -6.21 -8.33
N LEU A 100 2.99 -5.28 -8.10
CA LEU A 100 1.63 -5.30 -8.65
C LEU A 100 1.55 -4.37 -9.84
N LEU A 101 0.90 -4.83 -10.91
CA LEU A 101 0.61 -4.07 -12.11
C LEU A 101 -0.68 -3.22 -11.91
N ASP A 102 -0.94 -2.30 -12.84
CA ASP A 102 -2.14 -1.44 -12.83
C ASP A 102 -3.47 -2.21 -12.80
N ASP A 103 -3.50 -3.41 -13.40
CA ASP A 103 -4.65 -4.33 -13.38
C ASP A 103 -4.77 -5.12 -12.07
N LYS A 104 -3.93 -4.80 -11.08
CA LYS A 104 -3.82 -5.44 -9.76
C LYS A 104 -3.35 -6.89 -9.81
N SER A 105 -2.79 -7.33 -10.93
CA SER A 105 -2.12 -8.62 -11.04
C SER A 105 -0.69 -8.56 -10.51
N ILE A 106 -0.17 -9.69 -10.05
CA ILE A 106 1.23 -9.79 -9.60
C ILE A 106 2.12 -9.89 -10.84
N GLY A 107 2.87 -8.82 -11.12
CA GLY A 107 3.83 -8.77 -12.22
C GLY A 107 5.18 -9.42 -11.86
N GLY A 108 5.51 -9.50 -10.57
CA GLY A 108 6.73 -10.15 -10.10
C GLY A 108 6.80 -10.25 -8.58
N SER A 109 7.61 -11.18 -8.08
CA SER A 109 7.88 -11.35 -6.66
C SER A 109 9.32 -11.78 -6.44
N SER A 110 9.97 -11.23 -5.41
CA SER A 110 11.28 -11.69 -4.94
C SER A 110 11.17 -12.33 -3.56
N TYR A 111 11.91 -13.42 -3.39
CA TYR A 111 12.04 -14.11 -2.11
C TYR A 111 13.16 -13.49 -1.28
N PRO A 112 13.08 -13.59 0.05
CA PRO A 112 14.16 -13.16 0.92
C PRO A 112 15.41 -14.02 0.70
N ARG A 113 16.58 -13.44 0.95
CA ARG A 113 17.89 -14.09 0.92
C ARG A 113 18.31 -14.68 2.29
N SER A 114 17.59 -14.36 3.35
CA SER A 114 17.76 -14.92 4.70
C SER A 114 16.40 -15.08 5.42
N GLY A 115 16.32 -15.94 6.43
CA GLY A 115 15.06 -16.22 7.13
C GLY A 115 14.51 -17.62 6.84
N GLU A 116 13.35 -17.94 7.40
CA GLU A 116 12.75 -19.29 7.31
C GLU A 116 12.37 -19.65 5.85
N TYR A 117 12.09 -18.63 5.04
CA TYR A 117 11.60 -18.77 3.67
C TYR A 117 12.63 -18.39 2.60
N ALA A 118 13.89 -18.22 2.98
CA ALA A 118 14.94 -17.87 2.03
C ALA A 118 15.35 -19.05 1.14
N PHE A 119 15.55 -18.77 -0.15
CA PHE A 119 16.12 -19.74 -1.08
C PHE A 119 17.65 -19.74 -0.95
N LYS A 120 18.24 -20.88 -0.58
CA LYS A 120 19.70 -21.04 -0.67
C LYS A 120 20.08 -21.27 -2.13
N LYS A 121 21.26 -20.76 -2.52
CA LYS A 121 21.76 -20.73 -3.89
C LYS A 121 21.89 -22.12 -4.56
N ASP A 122 21.95 -23.17 -3.74
CA ASP A 122 22.09 -24.57 -4.18
C ASP A 122 20.85 -25.43 -3.89
N ASP A 123 19.78 -24.85 -3.33
CA ASP A 123 18.53 -25.56 -3.08
C ASP A 123 17.69 -25.55 -4.36
N THR A 124 17.74 -26.67 -5.10
CA THR A 124 16.57 -27.19 -5.83
C THR A 124 15.31 -26.95 -4.98
N PRO A 125 14.14 -26.63 -5.57
CA PRO A 125 12.95 -26.20 -4.84
C PRO A 125 12.74 -27.10 -3.63
N SER A 126 12.95 -26.57 -2.42
CA SER A 126 12.90 -27.37 -1.20
C SER A 126 11.53 -28.03 -1.09
N ASP A 127 11.41 -29.14 -0.36
CA ASP A 127 10.13 -29.85 -0.22
C ASP A 127 8.99 -28.94 0.28
N LEU A 128 9.31 -27.80 0.91
CA LEU A 128 8.35 -26.74 1.29
C LEU A 128 7.69 -26.02 0.10
N THR A 129 8.39 -25.90 -1.03
CA THR A 129 7.87 -25.38 -2.30
C THR A 129 7.10 -26.43 -3.11
N ARG A 130 7.41 -27.73 -2.94
CA ARG A 130 6.75 -28.84 -3.66
C ARG A 130 5.54 -29.44 -2.91
N GLU A 131 5.48 -29.39 -1.58
CA GLU A 131 4.33 -29.88 -0.80
C GLU A 131 3.08 -28.96 -0.90
N ARG A 132 3.22 -27.76 -1.47
CA ARG A 132 2.22 -26.68 -1.38
C ARG A 132 1.92 -26.04 -2.73
N ALA A 133 1.58 -26.85 -3.73
CA ALA A 133 0.82 -26.34 -4.86
C ALA A 133 -0.66 -26.22 -4.45
N LEU A 134 -1.16 -24.97 -4.41
CA LEU A 134 -2.59 -24.59 -4.45
C LEU A 134 -3.46 -25.18 -3.31
N ARG A 135 -3.32 -24.68 -2.08
CA ARG A 135 -4.36 -24.85 -1.05
C ARG A 135 -5.24 -23.60 -0.97
N LYS A 136 -6.52 -23.76 -0.60
CA LYS A 136 -7.39 -22.62 -0.25
C LYS A 136 -6.70 -21.84 0.88
N ALA A 137 -6.38 -20.57 0.65
CA ALA A 137 -5.76 -19.72 1.64
C ALA A 137 -6.77 -19.44 2.78
N ASP A 138 -6.44 -19.86 4.00
CA ASP A 138 -7.15 -19.43 5.21
C ASP A 138 -6.49 -18.16 5.75
N ILE A 139 -6.89 -17.03 5.19
CA ILE A 139 -6.40 -15.70 5.55
C ILE A 139 -6.98 -15.18 6.86
N SER A 140 -8.00 -15.84 7.44
CA SER A 140 -8.69 -15.36 8.64
C SER A 140 -7.79 -15.34 9.88
N ASN A 141 -6.73 -16.16 9.86
CA ASN A 141 -5.77 -16.33 10.95
C ASN A 141 -4.45 -15.58 10.74
N ILE A 142 -4.31 -14.82 9.64
CA ILE A 142 -3.09 -14.06 9.35
C ILE A 142 -3.22 -12.65 9.91
N LYS A 143 -2.30 -12.26 10.79
CA LYS A 143 -2.21 -10.89 11.27
C LYS A 143 -1.58 -10.01 10.19
N ILE A 144 -2.35 -9.08 9.64
CA ILE A 144 -1.88 -8.10 8.66
C ILE A 144 -1.57 -6.79 9.40
N ASN A 145 -0.31 -6.39 9.42
CA ASN A 145 0.08 -5.06 9.88
C ASN A 145 0.21 -4.15 8.65
N TYR A 146 -0.83 -3.35 8.42
CA TYR A 146 -0.87 -2.33 7.37
C TYR A 146 0.20 -1.25 7.61
N ARG A 147 0.68 -0.65 6.53
CA ARG A 147 1.63 0.48 6.55
C ARG A 147 1.08 1.70 7.32
N ILE A 148 1.98 2.50 7.90
CA ILE A 148 1.62 3.64 8.76
C ILE A 148 1.18 4.88 7.96
N LYS A 149 1.52 4.96 6.67
CA LYS A 149 1.01 5.85 5.60
C LYS A 149 1.84 5.55 4.34
N ALA A 150 1.31 5.81 3.14
CA ALA A 150 2.18 5.90 1.96
C ALA A 150 3.15 7.07 2.18
N ASP A 151 4.46 6.84 2.11
CA ASP A 151 5.41 7.95 2.08
C ASP A 151 5.12 8.76 0.80
N LYS A 152 4.80 10.05 0.99
CA LYS A 152 4.55 11.02 -0.09
C LYS A 152 5.84 11.34 -0.84
#